data_AF-A0A966SK91-F1
#
_entry.id   AF-A0A966SK91-F1
#
_cell.length_a   1.000
_cell.length_b   1.000
_cell.length_c   1.000
_cell.angle_alpha   90.00
_cell.angle_beta   90.00
_cell.angle_gamma   90.00
#
_symmetry.space_group_name_H-M   'P 1'
#
loop_
_entity.id
_entity.type
_entity.pdbx_description
1 polymer ?
#
loop_
_entity_poly.entity_id
_entity_poly.type
_entity_poly.pdbx_seq_one_letter_code
_entity_poly.pdbx_strand_id
1 'polypeptide(L)' 'MDSLLIKGGVPLHGSVQISGAKNAVLPIMAATLLTAEPCVIRNVPDLSDVKFMGRILESLGCTVKFEGDTLT' A
#
# COMPACT_ATOMS: atom_id res chain seq x y z
N MET A 1 -0.59 18.54 -12.44
CA MET A 1 -1.98 18.57 -11.96
C MET A 1 -2.68 17.54 -12.80
N ASP A 2 -2.89 16.37 -12.21
CA ASP A 2 -3.29 15.19 -12.98
C ASP A 2 -4.81 15.20 -13.11
N SER A 3 -5.31 14.76 -14.26
CA SER A 3 -6.74 14.72 -14.54
C SER A 3 -7.10 13.44 -15.27
N LEU A 4 -8.33 12.98 -15.04
CA LEU A 4 -8.93 11.87 -15.77
C LEU A 4 -10.01 12.43 -16.69
N LEU A 5 -9.85 12.24 -17.99
CA LEU A 5 -10.89 12.51 -18.97
C LEU A 5 -11.64 11.21 -19.28
N ILE A 6 -12.88 11.10 -18.80
CA ILE A 6 -13.72 9.92 -19.00
C ILE A 6 -14.82 10.25 -20.00
N LYS A 7 -14.92 9.47 -21.09
CA LYS A 7 -16.05 9.51 -22.02
C LYS A 7 -16.98 8.35 -21.69
N GLY A 8 -18.18 8.65 -21.18
CA GLY A 8 -19.17 7.65 -20.80
C GLY A 8 -19.86 6.98 -22.00
N GLY A 9 -20.89 6.18 -21.70
CA GLY A 9 -21.74 5.52 -22.72
C GLY A 9 -21.39 4.06 -23.01
N VAL A 10 -20.39 3.50 -22.34
CA VAL A 10 -20.00 2.09 -22.48
C VAL A 10 -20.16 1.37 -21.13
N PRO A 11 -21.00 0.33 -21.03
CA PRO A 11 -21.11 -0.46 -19.81
C PRO A 11 -19.83 -1.26 -19.56
N LEU A 12 -19.42 -1.37 -18.29
CA LEU A 12 -18.28 -2.21 -17.91
C LEU A 12 -18.66 -3.68 -17.98
N HIS A 13 -17.76 -4.53 -18.51
CA HIS A 13 -17.91 -5.97 -18.57
C HIS A 13 -16.57 -6.66 -18.28
N GLY A 14 -16.56 -7.65 -17.38
CA GLY A 14 -15.36 -8.40 -17.00
C GLY A 14 -15.21 -8.56 -15.49
N SER A 15 -14.01 -8.89 -15.05
CA SER A 15 -13.63 -9.06 -13.63
C SER A 15 -12.42 -8.20 -13.29
N VAL A 16 -12.36 -7.71 -12.05
CA VAL A 16 -11.20 -6.99 -11.50
C VAL A 16 -10.74 -7.67 -10.22
N GLN A 17 -9.43 -7.77 -10.03
CA GLN A 17 -8.84 -8.24 -8.77
C GLN A 17 -8.78 -7.07 -7.80
N ILE A 18 -9.26 -7.27 -6.58
CA ILE A 18 -9.27 -6.24 -5.55
C ILE A 18 -7.96 -6.30 -4.76
N SER A 19 -7.26 -5.18 -4.67
CA SER A 19 -6.07 -5.05 -3.83
C SER A 19 -6.39 -5.14 -2.34
N GLY A 20 -5.38 -5.39 -1.51
CA GLY A 20 -5.56 -5.41 -0.05
C GLY A 20 -6.11 -4.10 0.54
N ALA A 21 -6.68 -4.21 1.73
CA ALA A 21 -7.35 -3.10 2.38
C ALA A 21 -6.36 -2.09 2.98
N LYS A 22 -6.32 -0.88 2.42
CA LYS A 22 -5.49 0.24 2.91
C LYS A 22 -5.59 0.42 4.43
N ASN A 23 -6.81 0.44 4.96
CA ASN A 23 -7.06 0.71 6.38
C ASN A 23 -6.69 -0.47 7.30
N ALA A 24 -6.46 -1.67 6.75
CA ALA A 24 -5.85 -2.76 7.49
C ALA A 24 -4.32 -2.67 7.44
N VAL A 25 -3.75 -2.35 6.29
CA VAL A 25 -2.29 -2.28 6.10
C VAL A 25 -1.64 -1.18 6.93
N LEU A 26 -2.22 0.02 6.99
CA LEU A 26 -1.63 1.16 7.73
C LEU A 26 -1.37 0.86 9.22
N PRO A 27 -2.32 0.32 10.02
CA PRO A 27 -2.04 -0.05 11.40
C PRO A 27 -1.10 -1.26 11.52
N ILE A 28 -1.12 -2.20 10.57
CA ILE A 28 -0.16 -3.31 10.55
C ILE A 28 1.27 -2.80 10.34
N MET A 29 1.47 -1.81 9.46
CA MET A 29 2.75 -1.13 9.27
C MET A 29 3.23 -0.44 10.55
N ALA A 30 2.33 0.19 11.32
CA ALA A 30 2.70 0.77 12.61
C ALA A 30 3.08 -0.31 13.65
N ALA A 31 2.39 -1.46 13.62
CA ALA A 31 2.64 -2.56 14.54
C ALA A 31 4.02 -3.21 14.36
N THR A 32 4.68 -3.06 13.21
CA THR A 32 6.05 -3.58 13.00
C THR A 32 7.06 -2.92 13.94
N LEU A 33 6.78 -1.72 14.46
CA LEU A 33 7.62 -1.05 15.45
C LEU A 33 7.66 -1.77 16.81
N LEU A 34 6.77 -2.72 17.05
CA LEU A 34 6.70 -3.49 18.31
C LEU A 34 7.72 -4.63 18.39
N THR A 35 8.49 -4.87 17.32
CA THR A 35 9.56 -5.88 17.28
C THR A 35 10.78 -5.35 16.54
N ALA A 36 11.95 -5.92 16.85
CA ALA A 36 13.18 -5.68 16.09
C ALA A 36 13.37 -6.70 14.95
N GLU A 37 12.53 -7.74 14.89
CA GLU A 37 12.59 -8.76 13.85
C GLU A 37 12.06 -8.24 12.51
N PRO A 38 12.61 -8.70 11.37
CA PRO A 38 12.07 -8.38 10.05
C PRO A 38 10.59 -8.78 9.94
N CYS A 39 9.76 -7.85 9.49
CA CYS A 39 8.34 -8.08 9.25
C CYS A 39 8.07 -8.14 7.75
N VAL A 40 7.23 -9.08 7.30
CA VAL A 40 6.82 -9.17 5.89
C VAL A 40 5.31 -9.02 5.81
N ILE A 41 4.84 -8.00 5.09
CA ILE A 41 3.42 -7.72 4.88
C ILE A 41 3.10 -7.98 3.41
N ARG A 42 2.16 -8.89 3.12
CA ARG A 42 1.73 -9.24 1.77
C ARG A 42 0.39 -8.59 1.42
N ASN A 43 0.08 -8.53 0.13
CA ASN A 43 -1.14 -7.91 -0.39
C ASN A 43 -1.28 -6.43 0.04
N VAL A 44 -0.18 -5.70 -0.02
CA VAL A 44 -0.11 -4.27 0.26
C VAL A 44 -0.53 -3.49 -0.99
N PRO A 45 -1.57 -2.64 -0.93
CA PRO A 45 -2.03 -1.90 -2.10
C PRO A 45 -1.05 -0.77 -2.45
N ASP A 46 -0.80 -0.57 -3.74
CA ASP A 46 0.06 0.51 -4.25
C ASP A 46 -0.67 1.87 -4.21
N LEU A 47 -0.69 2.49 -3.04
CA LEU A 47 -1.36 3.77 -2.79
C LEU A 47 -0.39 4.79 -2.17
N SER A 48 -0.66 6.08 -2.41
CA SER A 48 0.11 7.18 -1.83
C SER A 48 0.22 7.08 -0.32
N ASP A 49 -0.88 6.80 0.38
CA ASP A 49 -0.94 6.71 1.84
C ASP A 49 0.02 5.66 2.39
N VAL A 50 0.11 4.50 1.71
CA VAL A 50 1.00 3.39 2.09
C VAL A 50 2.47 3.79 1.86
N LYS A 51 2.78 4.42 0.73
CA LYS A 51 4.12 4.96 0.45
C LYS A 51 4.54 6.01 1.49
N PHE A 52 3.63 6.90 1.86
CA PHE A 52 3.88 7.89 2.91
C PHE A 52 4.09 7.25 4.28
N MET A 53 3.30 6.23 4.63
CA MET A 53 3.53 5.48 5.86
C MET A 53 4.90 4.79 5.87
N GLY A 54 5.34 4.25 4.73
CA GLY A 54 6.69 3.70 4.57
C GLY A 54 7.77 4.75 4.87
N ARG A 55 7.63 5.97 4.31
CA ARG A 55 8.56 7.08 4.60
C ARG A 55 8.56 7.51 6.07
N ILE A 56 7.41 7.43 6.74
CA ILE A 56 7.34 7.69 8.19
C ILE A 56 8.16 6.65 8.94
N LEU A 57 7.98 5.36 8.63
CA LEU A 57 8.79 4.30 9.23
C LEU A 57 10.29 4.47 8.95
N GLU A 58 10.67 4.84 7.73
CA GLU A 58 12.06 5.15 7.38
C GLU A 58 12.61 6.33 8.21
N SER A 59 11.81 7.38 8.43
CA SER A 59 12.21 8.51 9.28
C SER A 59 12.39 8.13 10.76
N LEU A 60 11.79 7.02 11.19
CA LEU A 60 11.95 6.44 12.53
C LEU A 60 13.13 5.45 12.60
N GLY A 61 13.87 5.27 11.50
CA GLY A 61 15.06 4.41 11.43
C GLY A 61 14.81 3.00 10.90
N CYS A 62 13.59 2.67 10.47
CA CYS A 62 13.32 1.40 9.81
C CYS A 62 13.90 1.38 8.38
N THR A 63 14.18 0.19 7.85
CA THR A 63 14.37 0.00 6.40
C THR A 63 13.05 -0.53 5.84
N VAL A 64 12.52 0.10 4.80
CA VAL A 64 11.28 -0.34 4.15
C VAL A 64 11.57 -0.62 2.68
N LYS A 65 11.12 -1.77 2.18
CA LYS A 65 11.23 -2.16 0.77
C LYS A 65 9.87 -2.61 0.25
N PHE A 66 9.52 -2.14 -0.95
CA PHE A 66 8.34 -2.56 -1.68
C PHE A 66 8.75 -3.39 -2.90
N GLU A 67 8.30 -4.64 -2.95
CA GLU A 67 8.49 -5.56 -4.08
C GLU A 67 7.13 -6.11 -4.51
N GLY A 68 6.57 -5.55 -5.59
CA GLY A 68 5.20 -5.87 -6.01
C GLY A 68 4.17 -5.45 -4.96
N ASP A 69 3.40 -6.41 -4.45
CA ASP A 69 2.42 -6.22 -3.37
C ASP A 69 2.97 -6.62 -1.98
N THR A 70 4.29 -6.81 -1.87
CA THR A 70 4.94 -7.23 -0.62
C THR A 70 5.81 -6.10 -0.07
N LEU A 71 5.62 -5.82 1.22
CA LEU A 71 6.46 -4.92 2.01
C LEU A 71 7.36 -5.73 2.93
N THR A 72 8.63 -5.34 3.04
CA THR A 72 9.60 -5.83 4.04
C THR A 72 10.24 -4.66 4.76
#